data_AF-A0A436FKK4-F1
#
_entry.id   AF-A0A436FKK4-F1
#
_cell.length_a   1.000
_cell.length_b   1.000
_cell.length_c   1.000
_cell.angle_alpha   90.00
_cell.angle_beta   90.00
_cell.angle_gamma   90.00
#
_symmetry.space_group_name_H-M   'P 1'
#
loop_
_entity.id
_entity.type
_entity.pdbx_description
1 polymer ?
#
loop_
_entity_poly.entity_id
_entity_poly.type
_entity_poly.pdbx_seq_one_letter_code
_entity_poly.pdbx_strand_id
1 'polypeptide(L)'
;AVKIPVTVKCRIGVDEQDPEPALDALTDGVFDAGADALWVHARKAWLEGLSPKENRDIPPLDYNRVYRLKVRKHNEFIGINGGIQSIEEAQKHLGHVDGAMLGRAAYHTPGILAGVDAAFYGVQSEPFDFAALIDAMADYAARHIEQGGRLGHVTRHMVGLFHGLPGARRYRQILSTDATKPGAGPDVLKTAYAAVEFGGAAAEAA
;
A
#
# COMPACT_ATOMS: atom_id res chain seq x y z
N ALA A 1 -25.34 -3.13 -17.08
CA ALA A 1 -24.58 -2.06 -16.39
C ALA A 1 -24.69 -2.25 -14.89
N VAL A 2 -23.64 -1.90 -14.13
CA VAL A 2 -23.63 -1.92 -12.65
C VAL A 2 -23.94 -0.51 -12.10
N LYS A 3 -24.31 -0.40 -10.82
CA LYS A 3 -24.64 0.88 -10.17
C LYS A 3 -23.49 1.49 -9.35
N ILE A 4 -22.40 0.75 -9.18
CA ILE A 4 -21.21 1.20 -8.46
C ILE A 4 -20.22 1.83 -9.45
N PRO A 5 -19.34 2.74 -9.00
CA PRO A 5 -18.30 3.29 -9.86
C PRO A 5 -17.40 2.20 -10.46
N VAL A 6 -17.05 2.35 -11.73
CA VAL A 6 -16.12 1.50 -12.48
C VAL A 6 -14.88 2.31 -12.80
N THR A 7 -13.75 1.94 -12.20
CA THR A 7 -12.46 2.63 -12.38
C THR A 7 -11.45 1.75 -13.10
N VAL A 8 -10.49 2.36 -13.81
CA VAL A 8 -9.41 1.63 -14.50
C VAL A 8 -8.07 1.87 -13.81
N LYS A 9 -7.22 0.83 -13.76
CA LYS A 9 -5.82 0.97 -13.35
C LYS A 9 -4.88 0.46 -14.45
N CYS A 10 -3.95 1.30 -14.87
CA CYS A 10 -3.05 1.00 -15.98
C CYS A 10 -1.57 1.31 -15.66
N ARG A 11 -0.72 1.13 -16.68
CA ARG A 11 0.65 1.63 -16.75
C ARG A 11 0.74 2.71 -17.83
N ILE A 12 1.84 3.45 -17.87
CA ILE A 12 2.04 4.54 -18.85
C ILE A 12 2.27 4.05 -20.29
N GLY A 13 2.45 2.75 -20.49
CA GLY A 13 2.66 2.12 -21.80
C GLY A 13 3.16 0.69 -21.64
N VAL A 14 3.20 -0.06 -22.74
CA VAL A 14 3.77 -1.43 -22.80
C VAL A 14 4.94 -1.51 -23.78
N ASP A 15 5.93 -2.33 -23.44
CA ASP A 15 7.10 -2.68 -24.25
C ASP A 15 7.77 -1.45 -24.89
N GLU A 16 7.76 -1.34 -26.22
CA GLU A 16 8.39 -0.25 -26.97
C GLU A 16 7.46 0.93 -27.29
N GLN A 17 6.22 0.93 -26.79
CA GLN A 17 5.28 2.04 -27.03
C GLN A 17 5.85 3.36 -26.50
N ASP A 18 5.63 4.44 -27.24
CA ASP A 18 5.81 5.79 -26.72
C ASP A 18 4.75 6.05 -25.63
N PRO A 19 5.14 6.29 -24.36
CA PRO A 19 4.21 6.51 -23.27
C PRO A 19 3.30 7.72 -23.45
N GLU A 20 3.68 8.71 -24.26
CA GLU A 20 2.81 9.87 -24.49
C GLU A 20 1.52 9.49 -25.23
N PRO A 21 1.55 9.16 -26.52
CA PRO A 21 0.35 8.82 -27.27
C PRO A 21 -0.35 7.56 -26.75
N ALA A 22 0.39 6.59 -26.19
CA ALA A 22 -0.19 5.34 -25.72
C ALA A 22 -1.10 5.54 -24.49
N LEU A 23 -0.60 6.24 -23.46
CA LEU A 23 -1.41 6.53 -22.27
C LEU A 23 -2.55 7.49 -22.61
N ASP A 24 -2.32 8.43 -23.54
CA ASP A 24 -3.35 9.36 -23.98
C ASP A 24 -4.53 8.65 -24.64
N ALA A 25 -4.26 7.77 -25.61
CA ALA A 25 -5.28 6.99 -26.31
C ALA A 25 -6.04 6.05 -25.38
N LEU A 26 -5.34 5.38 -24.45
CA LEU A 26 -5.98 4.54 -23.45
C LEU A 26 -6.91 5.36 -22.55
N THR A 27 -6.45 6.53 -22.10
CA THR A 27 -7.22 7.42 -21.22
C THR A 27 -8.49 7.90 -21.91
N ASP A 28 -8.38 8.32 -23.17
CA ASP A 28 -9.54 8.75 -23.95
C ASP A 28 -10.54 7.60 -24.11
N GLY A 29 -10.08 6.42 -24.51
CA GLY A 29 -10.95 5.25 -24.68
C GLY A 29 -11.67 4.80 -23.40
N VAL A 30 -11.03 4.85 -22.23
CA VAL A 30 -11.69 4.42 -20.97
C VAL A 30 -12.71 5.43 -20.46
N PHE A 31 -12.47 6.73 -20.62
CA PHE A 31 -13.44 7.75 -20.25
C PHE A 31 -14.60 7.82 -21.24
N ASP A 32 -14.35 7.64 -22.54
CA ASP A 32 -15.41 7.52 -23.56
C ASP A 32 -16.30 6.29 -23.31
N ALA A 33 -15.74 5.22 -22.73
CA ALA A 33 -16.48 4.05 -22.29
C ALA A 33 -17.22 4.23 -20.94
N GLY A 34 -17.06 5.38 -20.29
CA GLY A 34 -17.76 5.75 -19.05
C GLY A 34 -17.07 5.31 -17.75
N ALA A 35 -15.74 5.17 -17.73
CA ALA A 35 -15.01 4.95 -16.48
C ALA A 35 -15.06 6.20 -15.58
N ASP A 36 -15.20 6.00 -14.27
CA ASP A 36 -15.32 7.10 -13.29
C ASP A 36 -13.95 7.66 -12.84
N ALA A 37 -12.87 6.88 -13.01
CA ALA A 37 -11.53 7.28 -12.60
C ALA A 37 -10.44 6.45 -13.28
N LEU A 38 -9.25 7.05 -13.41
CA LEU A 38 -8.05 6.37 -13.90
C LEU A 38 -6.91 6.41 -12.86
N TRP A 39 -6.38 5.25 -12.52
CA TRP A 39 -5.19 5.07 -11.68
C TRP A 39 -3.98 4.65 -12.52
N VAL A 40 -2.95 5.50 -12.57
CA VAL A 40 -1.79 5.27 -13.43
C VAL A 40 -0.59 4.86 -12.60
N HIS A 41 -0.09 3.65 -12.80
CA HIS A 41 1.25 3.30 -12.37
C HIS A 41 2.27 3.97 -13.31
N ALA A 42 3.10 4.86 -12.77
CA ALA A 42 4.02 5.73 -13.50
C ALA A 42 5.23 5.00 -14.11
N ARG A 43 5.08 3.76 -14.58
CA ARG A 43 6.15 2.92 -15.13
C ARG A 43 5.59 2.13 -16.31
N LYS A 44 6.38 1.93 -17.37
CA LYS A 44 5.99 1.04 -18.48
C LYS A 44 5.91 -0.41 -18.03
N ALA A 45 5.02 -1.21 -18.61
CA ALA A 45 5.07 -2.67 -18.50
C ALA A 45 5.98 -3.21 -19.60
N TRP A 46 6.75 -4.24 -19.28
CA TRP A 46 7.46 -5.06 -20.25
C TRP A 46 6.85 -6.44 -20.17
N LEU A 47 6.08 -6.82 -21.19
CA LEU A 47 5.46 -8.13 -21.26
C LEU A 47 6.46 -9.19 -21.72
N GLU A 48 7.51 -8.76 -22.42
CA GLU A 48 8.62 -9.60 -22.84
C GLU A 48 9.90 -9.28 -22.05
N GLY A 49 10.70 -10.32 -21.79
CA GLY A 49 12.06 -10.18 -21.25
C GLY A 49 12.19 -9.89 -19.75
N LEU A 50 11.13 -9.44 -19.05
CA LEU A 50 11.19 -9.15 -17.61
C LEU A 50 10.16 -9.93 -16.79
N SER A 51 10.59 -10.48 -15.65
CA SER A 51 9.68 -11.07 -14.65
C SER A 51 8.75 -10.02 -14.01
N PRO A 52 7.66 -10.43 -13.34
CA PRO A 52 6.77 -9.50 -12.64
C PRO A 52 7.47 -8.67 -11.55
N LYS A 53 8.55 -9.19 -10.94
CA LYS A 53 9.35 -8.46 -9.96
C LYS A 53 10.18 -7.39 -10.65
N GLU A 54 10.93 -7.78 -11.68
CA GLU A 54 11.77 -6.87 -12.47
C GLU A 54 10.94 -5.75 -13.12
N ASN A 55 9.72 -6.07 -13.58
CA ASN A 55 8.76 -5.09 -14.09
C ASN A 55 8.40 -3.98 -13.09
N ARG A 56 8.60 -4.20 -11.78
CA ARG A 56 8.35 -3.20 -10.73
C ARG A 56 9.63 -2.48 -10.29
N ASP A 57 10.80 -2.95 -10.70
CA ASP A 57 12.11 -2.51 -10.19
C ASP A 57 13.00 -1.92 -11.29
N ILE A 58 13.01 -2.48 -12.50
CA ILE A 58 13.90 -2.09 -13.61
C ILE A 58 13.43 -0.86 -14.42
N PRO A 59 12.24 -0.82 -15.06
CA PRO A 59 11.91 0.31 -15.95
C PRO A 59 11.77 1.61 -15.15
N PRO A 60 12.28 2.77 -15.58
CA PRO A 60 12.24 3.97 -14.75
C PRO A 60 10.80 4.43 -14.45
N LEU A 61 10.64 5.12 -13.32
CA LEU A 61 9.41 5.84 -13.02
C LEU A 61 9.40 7.17 -13.80
N ASP A 62 8.24 7.55 -14.32
CA ASP A 62 7.97 8.84 -14.95
C ASP A 62 6.68 9.43 -14.39
N TYR A 63 6.80 10.08 -13.23
CA TYR A 63 5.68 10.77 -12.58
C TYR A 63 5.20 11.97 -13.39
N ASN A 64 6.13 12.67 -14.06
CA ASN A 64 5.82 13.85 -14.87
C ASN A 64 4.86 13.52 -16.02
N ARG A 65 4.97 12.32 -16.59
CA ARG A 65 4.01 11.83 -17.58
C ARG A 65 2.57 11.81 -17.04
N VAL A 66 2.37 11.34 -15.81
CA VAL A 66 1.05 11.30 -15.15
C VAL A 66 0.56 12.71 -14.84
N TYR A 67 1.45 13.62 -14.43
CA TYR A 67 1.09 15.02 -14.18
C TYR A 67 0.61 15.73 -15.45
N ARG A 68 1.32 15.53 -16.58
CA ARG A 68 0.89 16.07 -17.88
C ARG A 68 -0.47 15.51 -18.30
N LEU A 69 -0.74 14.23 -18.02
CA LEU A 69 -2.06 13.64 -18.25
C LEU A 69 -3.15 14.34 -17.43
N LYS A 70 -2.91 14.58 -16.13
CA LYS A 70 -3.88 15.29 -15.28
C LYS A 70 -4.15 16.71 -15.78
N VAL A 71 -3.13 17.44 -16.23
CA VAL A 71 -3.34 18.76 -16.85
C VAL A 71 -4.23 18.66 -18.09
N ARG A 72 -4.01 17.65 -18.95
CA ARG A 72 -4.83 17.40 -20.15
C ARG A 72 -6.28 17.02 -19.81
N LYS A 73 -6.48 16.23 -18.75
CA LYS A 73 -7.78 15.73 -18.27
C LYS A 73 -8.18 16.37 -16.94
N HIS A 74 -8.11 17.69 -16.86
CA HIS A 74 -8.30 18.43 -15.59
C HIS A 74 -9.62 18.12 -14.87
N ASN A 75 -10.70 17.85 -15.61
CA ASN A 75 -12.02 17.52 -15.05
C ASN A 75 -12.19 16.07 -14.62
N GLU A 76 -11.27 15.17 -15.00
CA GLU A 76 -11.35 13.76 -14.67
C GLU A 76 -10.48 13.42 -13.47
N PHE A 77 -10.87 12.39 -12.71
CA PHE A 77 -10.04 11.85 -11.64
C PHE A 77 -8.87 11.06 -12.22
N ILE A 78 -7.64 11.53 -11.94
CA ILE A 78 -6.40 10.84 -12.25
C ILE A 78 -5.62 10.63 -10.96
N GLY A 79 -5.42 9.37 -10.56
CA GLY A 79 -4.60 9.01 -9.41
C GLY A 79 -3.26 8.40 -9.83
N ILE A 80 -2.19 8.68 -9.08
CA ILE A 80 -0.84 8.19 -9.36
C ILE A 80 -0.45 7.00 -8.48
N ASN A 81 0.37 6.10 -9.03
CA ASN A 81 0.90 4.93 -8.36
C ASN A 81 2.34 4.63 -8.81
N GLY A 82 3.04 3.84 -7.98
CA GLY A 82 4.35 3.26 -8.27
C GLY A 82 5.45 3.99 -7.54
N GLY A 83 6.31 3.28 -6.81
CA GLY A 83 7.50 3.87 -6.17
C GLY A 83 7.27 4.74 -4.93
N ILE A 84 6.03 5.10 -4.59
CA ILE A 84 5.71 5.95 -3.42
C ILE A 84 5.97 5.19 -2.12
N GLN A 85 6.86 5.72 -1.28
CA GLN A 85 7.35 5.05 -0.06
C GLN A 85 6.83 5.65 1.25
N SER A 86 6.32 6.88 1.25
CA SER A 86 5.89 7.57 2.47
C SER A 86 4.67 8.46 2.29
N ILE A 87 4.09 8.93 3.40
CA ILE A 87 2.98 9.90 3.41
C ILE A 87 3.43 11.23 2.80
N GLU A 88 4.65 11.68 3.11
CA GLU A 88 5.20 12.95 2.63
C GLU A 88 5.44 12.91 1.12
N GLU A 89 5.88 11.77 0.58
CA GLU A 89 5.97 11.57 -0.87
C GLU A 89 4.58 11.59 -1.52
N ALA A 90 3.59 10.94 -0.89
CA ALA A 90 2.20 10.99 -1.37
C ALA A 90 1.63 12.42 -1.38
N GLN A 91 1.89 13.21 -0.33
CA GLN A 91 1.49 14.62 -0.27
C GLN A 91 2.08 15.45 -1.42
N LYS A 92 3.36 15.25 -1.76
CA LYS A 92 3.99 15.92 -2.92
C LYS A 92 3.26 15.59 -4.21
N HIS A 93 2.89 14.33 -4.41
CA HIS A 93 2.12 13.91 -5.59
C HIS A 93 0.72 14.54 -5.65
N LEU A 94 0.04 14.65 -4.50
CA LEU A 94 -1.31 15.23 -4.41
C LEU A 94 -1.35 16.74 -4.73
N GLY A 95 -0.20 17.41 -4.79
CA GLY A 95 -0.09 18.76 -5.36
C GLY A 95 -0.26 18.81 -6.89
N HIS A 96 -0.27 17.66 -7.57
CA HIS A 96 -0.31 17.55 -9.04
C HIS A 96 -1.44 16.66 -9.57
N VAL A 97 -1.96 15.74 -8.75
CA VAL A 97 -2.97 14.74 -9.13
C VAL A 97 -4.02 14.56 -8.03
N ASP A 98 -5.12 13.88 -8.33
CA ASP A 98 -6.27 13.79 -7.42
C ASP A 98 -6.12 12.70 -6.34
N GLY A 99 -5.19 11.77 -6.53
CA GLY A 99 -5.00 10.63 -5.64
C GLY A 99 -3.59 10.04 -5.70
N ALA A 100 -3.15 9.45 -4.60
CA ALA A 100 -1.90 8.70 -4.51
C ALA A 100 -2.17 7.30 -3.96
N MET A 101 -1.64 6.28 -4.64
CA MET A 101 -1.82 4.88 -4.26
C MET A 101 -0.49 4.27 -3.82
N LEU A 102 -0.44 3.82 -2.56
CA LEU A 102 0.67 3.05 -2.01
C LEU A 102 0.38 1.55 -2.14
N GLY A 103 1.39 0.79 -2.56
CA GLY A 103 1.30 -0.67 -2.67
C GLY A 103 2.28 -1.37 -1.73
N ARG A 104 3.51 -1.57 -2.21
CA ARG A 104 4.55 -2.29 -1.47
C ARG A 104 4.90 -1.65 -0.12
N ALA A 105 4.96 -0.32 -0.05
CA ALA A 105 5.23 0.39 1.20
C ALA A 105 4.16 0.07 2.25
N ALA A 106 2.88 0.22 1.91
CA ALA A 106 1.77 -0.14 2.78
C ALA A 106 1.80 -1.61 3.25
N TYR A 107 2.30 -2.52 2.44
CA TYR A 107 2.39 -3.94 2.81
C TYR A 107 3.64 -4.31 3.62
N HIS A 108 4.80 -3.72 3.29
CA HIS A 108 6.07 -4.04 3.96
C HIS A 108 6.28 -3.26 5.25
N THR A 109 5.70 -2.07 5.34
CA THR A 109 5.79 -1.16 6.49
C THR A 109 4.41 -0.58 6.84
N PRO A 110 3.39 -1.41 7.16
CA PRO A 110 2.01 -0.93 7.35
C PRO A 110 1.85 0.11 8.45
N GLY A 111 2.80 0.21 9.40
CA GLY A 111 2.81 1.27 10.40
C GLY A 111 2.76 2.68 9.83
N ILE A 112 3.25 2.91 8.59
CA ILE A 112 3.14 4.21 7.91
C ILE A 112 1.68 4.67 7.75
N LEU A 113 0.72 3.74 7.70
CA LEU A 113 -0.69 4.07 7.48
C LEU A 113 -1.36 4.66 8.72
N ALA A 114 -0.76 4.51 9.92
CA ALA A 114 -1.30 5.07 11.15
C ALA A 114 -1.37 6.61 11.12
N GLY A 115 -0.55 7.27 10.30
CA GLY A 115 -0.54 8.73 10.16
C GLY A 115 -1.48 9.29 9.08
N VAL A 116 -2.13 8.44 8.27
CA VAL A 116 -2.90 8.89 7.08
C VAL A 116 -4.08 9.77 7.49
N ASP A 117 -4.81 9.40 8.54
CA ASP A 117 -6.01 10.12 8.97
C ASP A 117 -5.69 11.54 9.45
N ALA A 118 -4.61 11.68 10.22
CA ALA A 118 -4.12 12.99 10.65
C ALA A 118 -3.56 13.80 9.47
N ALA A 119 -2.82 13.17 8.56
CA ALA A 119 -2.14 13.84 7.46
C ALA A 119 -3.09 14.37 6.37
N PHE A 120 -4.24 13.73 6.14
CA PHE A 120 -5.12 14.05 5.01
C PHE A 120 -6.55 14.42 5.39
N TYR A 121 -7.05 13.97 6.53
CA TYR A 121 -8.46 14.14 6.91
C TYR A 121 -8.67 15.01 8.15
N GLY A 122 -7.60 15.63 8.66
CA GLY A 122 -7.68 16.56 9.79
C GLY A 122 -8.12 15.91 11.11
N VAL A 123 -7.98 14.58 11.21
CA VAL A 123 -8.18 13.86 12.47
C VAL A 123 -7.09 14.27 13.44
N GLN A 124 -7.45 14.51 14.70
CA GLN A 124 -6.48 14.88 15.72
C GLN A 124 -5.40 13.79 15.82
N SER A 125 -4.14 14.23 15.74
CA SER A 125 -2.99 13.32 15.87
C SER A 125 -2.89 12.85 17.31
N GLU A 126 -3.35 11.63 17.57
CA GLU A 126 -3.09 10.90 18.81
C GLU A 126 -2.14 9.74 18.52
N PRO A 127 -1.28 9.33 19.49
CA PRO A 127 -0.47 8.14 19.32
C PRO A 127 -1.35 6.94 18.99
N PHE A 128 -1.05 6.27 17.86
CA PHE A 128 -1.82 5.11 17.45
C PHE A 128 -1.71 3.99 18.48
N ASP A 129 -2.85 3.48 18.94
CA ASP A 129 -2.90 2.41 19.95
C ASP A 129 -2.60 1.05 19.31
N PHE A 130 -1.32 0.73 19.21
CA PHE A 130 -0.86 -0.57 18.72
C PHE A 130 -1.27 -1.73 19.63
N ALA A 131 -1.47 -1.50 20.93
CA ALA A 131 -1.92 -2.56 21.83
C ALA A 131 -3.36 -2.96 21.50
N ALA A 132 -4.25 -1.99 21.34
CA ALA A 132 -5.63 -2.21 20.92
C ALA A 132 -5.69 -2.88 19.52
N LEU A 133 -4.83 -2.48 18.58
CA LEU A 133 -4.73 -3.16 17.28
C LEU A 133 -4.34 -4.64 17.44
N ILE A 134 -3.35 -4.94 18.28
CA ILE A 134 -2.92 -6.32 18.52
C ILE A 134 -4.03 -7.15 19.16
N ASP A 135 -4.78 -6.59 20.11
CA ASP A 135 -5.94 -7.26 20.70
C ASP A 135 -7.02 -7.54 19.65
N ALA A 136 -7.39 -6.54 18.85
CA ALA A 136 -8.37 -6.70 17.77
C ALA A 136 -7.95 -7.76 16.73
N MET A 137 -6.66 -7.82 16.40
CA MET A 137 -6.12 -8.82 15.49
C MET A 137 -6.00 -10.21 16.11
N ALA A 138 -5.82 -10.31 17.43
CA ALA A 138 -5.90 -11.58 18.15
C ALA A 138 -7.32 -12.14 18.13
N ASP A 139 -8.34 -11.30 18.36
CA ASP A 139 -9.76 -11.70 18.26
C ASP A 139 -10.15 -12.09 16.83
N TYR A 140 -9.66 -11.36 15.84
CA TYR A 140 -9.82 -11.74 14.44
C TYR A 140 -9.17 -13.11 14.14
N ALA A 141 -7.94 -13.32 14.63
CA ALA A 141 -7.25 -14.60 14.45
C ALA A 141 -7.97 -15.76 15.15
N ALA A 142 -8.55 -15.53 16.33
CA ALA A 142 -9.34 -16.54 17.04
C ALA A 142 -10.52 -17.02 16.19
N ARG A 143 -11.34 -16.08 15.69
CA ARG A 143 -12.48 -16.38 14.81
C ARG A 143 -12.06 -17.11 13.53
N HIS A 144 -10.93 -16.73 12.95
CA HIS A 144 -10.40 -17.41 11.75
C HIS A 144 -9.98 -18.85 12.04
N ILE A 145 -9.39 -19.12 13.21
CA ILE A 145 -9.00 -20.46 13.64
C ILE A 145 -10.23 -21.33 13.91
N GLU A 146 -11.26 -20.79 14.56
CA GLU A 146 -12.54 -21.49 14.79
C GLU A 146 -13.20 -21.94 13.48
N GLN A 147 -12.98 -21.20 12.38
CA GLN A 147 -13.46 -21.53 11.04
C GLN A 147 -12.55 -22.51 10.28
N GLY A 148 -11.56 -23.12 10.94
CA GLY A 148 -10.62 -24.07 10.35
C GLY A 148 -9.37 -23.43 9.75
N GLY A 149 -9.19 -22.13 9.91
CA GLY A 149 -7.98 -21.41 9.52
C GLY A 149 -6.79 -21.71 10.44
N ARG A 150 -5.59 -21.26 10.03
CA ARG A 150 -4.38 -21.29 10.85
C ARG A 150 -3.94 -19.87 11.17
N LEU A 151 -3.34 -19.65 12.33
CA LEU A 151 -2.83 -18.35 12.75
C LEU A 151 -1.91 -17.70 11.70
N GLY A 152 -1.00 -18.48 11.11
CA GLY A 152 -0.11 -18.03 10.04
C GLY A 152 -0.79 -17.43 8.80
N HIS A 153 -2.07 -17.74 8.54
CA HIS A 153 -2.82 -17.12 7.44
C HIS A 153 -3.09 -15.63 7.69
N VAL A 154 -3.19 -15.25 8.97
CA VAL A 154 -3.39 -13.86 9.41
C VAL A 154 -2.03 -13.19 9.63
N THR A 155 -1.18 -13.78 10.48
CA THR A 155 0.03 -13.13 10.98
C THR A 155 1.09 -12.88 9.91
N ARG A 156 1.09 -13.64 8.80
CA ARG A 156 1.97 -13.38 7.65
C ARG A 156 1.80 -11.97 7.07
N HIS A 157 0.63 -11.35 7.25
CA HIS A 157 0.33 -9.99 6.81
C HIS A 157 0.68 -8.92 7.85
N MET A 158 1.09 -9.32 9.05
CA MET A 158 1.42 -8.42 10.15
C MET A 158 2.92 -8.33 10.43
N VAL A 159 3.75 -9.10 9.72
CA VAL A 159 5.20 -9.20 9.94
C VAL A 159 5.93 -7.86 9.80
N GLY A 160 5.42 -6.98 8.94
CA GLY A 160 5.98 -5.66 8.67
C GLY A 160 5.53 -4.55 9.63
N LEU A 161 4.58 -4.83 10.54
CA LEU A 161 3.87 -3.80 11.30
C LEU A 161 4.79 -2.83 12.05
N PHE A 162 5.80 -3.37 12.72
CA PHE A 162 6.74 -2.61 13.54
C PHE A 162 8.08 -2.35 12.83
N HIS A 163 8.10 -2.32 11.50
CA HIS A 163 9.34 -2.08 10.74
C HIS A 163 10.08 -0.83 11.24
N GLY A 164 11.40 -0.95 11.43
CA GLY A 164 12.24 0.16 11.89
C GLY A 164 12.25 0.39 13.41
N LEU A 165 11.36 -0.23 14.18
CA LEU A 165 11.32 -0.08 15.63
C LEU A 165 12.29 -1.04 16.35
N PRO A 166 12.80 -0.66 17.54
CA PRO A 166 13.49 -1.60 18.41
C PRO A 166 12.59 -2.81 18.72
N GLY A 167 13.18 -4.00 18.70
CA GLY A 167 12.42 -5.24 18.92
C GLY A 167 11.71 -5.82 17.67
N ALA A 168 11.61 -5.06 16.58
CA ALA A 168 10.93 -5.50 15.34
C ALA A 168 11.47 -6.82 14.75
N ARG A 169 12.79 -7.05 14.88
CA ARG A 169 13.42 -8.31 14.46
C ARG A 169 12.88 -9.49 15.25
N ARG A 170 12.74 -9.34 16.57
CA ARG A 170 12.23 -10.38 17.47
C ARG A 170 10.75 -10.63 17.22
N TYR A 171 9.95 -9.57 17.09
CA TYR A 171 8.55 -9.64 16.67
C TYR A 171 8.38 -10.47 15.38
N ARG A 172 9.15 -10.14 14.34
CA ARG A 172 9.14 -10.89 13.05
C ARG A 172 9.51 -12.36 13.24
N GLN A 173 10.54 -12.64 14.05
CA GLN A 173 10.97 -14.01 14.31
C GLN A 173 9.85 -14.84 14.96
N ILE A 174 9.21 -14.32 16.00
CA ILE A 174 8.10 -14.99 16.69
C ILE A 174 6.96 -15.28 15.72
N LEU A 175 6.55 -14.30 14.90
CA LEU A 175 5.48 -14.55 13.92
C LEU A 175 5.87 -15.54 12.82
N SER A 176 7.14 -15.56 12.41
CA SER A 176 7.59 -16.46 11.33
C SER A 176 7.78 -17.91 11.81
N THR A 177 8.08 -18.09 13.10
CA THR A 177 8.41 -19.39 13.69
C THR A 177 7.27 -19.97 14.53
N ASP A 178 6.68 -19.19 15.43
CA ASP A 178 5.71 -19.70 16.39
C ASP A 178 4.30 -19.70 15.81
N ALA A 179 3.93 -18.69 15.03
CA ALA A 179 2.59 -18.63 14.43
C ALA A 179 2.36 -19.65 13.29
N THR A 180 3.42 -20.27 12.80
CA THR A 180 3.36 -21.29 11.74
C THR A 180 3.20 -22.71 12.29
N LYS A 181 3.40 -22.92 13.60
CA LYS A 181 3.28 -24.23 14.26
C LYS A 181 1.83 -24.74 14.26
N PRO A 182 1.60 -26.06 14.17
CA PRO A 182 0.29 -26.64 14.43
C PRO A 182 -0.20 -26.25 15.83
N GLY A 183 -1.47 -25.86 15.96
CA GLY A 183 -2.07 -25.45 17.24
C GLY A 183 -1.65 -24.07 17.76
N ALA A 184 -0.90 -23.27 16.99
CA ALA A 184 -0.56 -21.91 17.39
C ALA A 184 -1.82 -21.04 17.54
N GLY A 185 -1.99 -20.44 18.72
CA GLY A 185 -3.14 -19.62 19.08
C GLY A 185 -2.86 -18.11 19.08
N PRO A 186 -3.90 -17.27 19.20
CA PRO A 186 -3.80 -15.81 19.13
C PRO A 186 -2.81 -15.18 20.10
N ASP A 187 -2.52 -15.81 21.26
CA ASP A 187 -1.57 -15.32 22.27
C ASP A 187 -0.14 -15.10 21.73
N VAL A 188 0.21 -15.76 20.61
CA VAL A 188 1.48 -15.54 19.90
C VAL A 188 1.61 -14.10 19.42
N LEU A 189 0.50 -13.43 19.03
CA LEU A 189 0.52 -12.01 18.65
C LEU A 189 0.91 -11.12 19.83
N LYS A 190 0.32 -11.37 21.01
CA LYS A 190 0.63 -10.63 22.24
C LYS A 190 2.07 -10.84 22.68
N THR A 191 2.55 -12.09 22.58
CA THR A 191 3.95 -12.45 22.85
C THR A 191 4.90 -11.75 21.90
N ALA A 192 4.58 -11.69 20.61
CA ALA A 192 5.38 -10.98 19.63
C ALA A 192 5.40 -9.48 19.92
N TYR A 193 4.24 -8.88 20.22
CA TYR A 193 4.10 -7.46 20.51
C TYR A 193 4.89 -7.03 21.74
N ALA A 194 4.92 -7.84 22.80
CA ALA A 194 5.70 -7.56 24.01
C ALA A 194 7.22 -7.45 23.76
N ALA A 195 7.71 -7.94 22.62
CA ALA A 195 9.11 -7.79 22.22
C ALA A 195 9.41 -6.48 21.51
N VAL A 196 8.41 -5.65 21.21
CA VAL A 196 8.55 -4.34 20.55
C VAL A 196 8.67 -3.26 21.61
N GLU A 197 9.66 -2.38 21.46
CA GLU A 197 9.87 -1.29 22.40
C GLU A 197 9.52 0.05 21.73
N PHE A 198 8.62 0.80 22.38
CA PHE A 198 8.24 2.15 21.96
C PHE A 198 9.05 3.16 22.77
N GLY A 199 10.36 3.21 22.52
CA GLY A 199 11.27 4.14 23.20
C GLY A 199 11.44 5.45 22.43
N GLY A 200 10.89 6.55 22.94
CA GLY A 200 11.31 7.97 22.80
C GLY A 200 11.49 8.64 21.43
N ALA A 201 11.69 7.90 20.34
CA ALA A 201 12.08 8.41 19.03
C ALA A 201 10.90 8.52 18.04
N ALA A 202 9.66 8.53 18.54
CA ALA A 202 8.47 8.84 17.73
C ALA A 202 8.35 10.34 17.40
N ALA A 203 9.37 11.15 17.72
CA ALA A 203 9.36 12.61 17.54
C ALA A 203 10.14 13.13 16.31
N GLU A 204 10.78 12.27 15.49
CA GLU A 204 11.64 12.73 14.37
C GLU A 204 11.23 12.21 12.98
N ALA A 205 10.01 11.70 12.82
CA ALA A 205 9.48 11.34 11.50
C ALA A 205 8.01 11.77 11.32
N ALA A 206 7.74 13.03 11.64
CA ALA A 206 6.52 13.76 11.25
C ALA A 206 6.93 15.06 10.56
#